data_AF-A0A536VB24-F1
#
_entry.id   AF-A0A536VB24-F1
#
_cell.length_a   1.000
_cell.length_b   1.000
_cell.length_c   1.000
_cell.angle_alpha   90.00
_cell.angle_beta   90.00
_cell.angle_gamma   90.00
#
_symmetry.space_group_name_H-M   'P 1'
#
loop_
_entity.id
_entity.type
_entity.pdbx_description
1 polymer ?
#
loop_
_entity_poly.entity_id
_entity_poly.type
_entity_poly.pdbx_seq_one_letter_code
_entity_poly.pdbx_strand_id
1 'polypeptide(L)'
;MNDLDQLVQDAQADFERSVMPADLENAKARYLGKSGRLTEQLKALGTLSAEEKKSRGALINSAKQQVEAALNARRQALADAELEAQLKAEALDVSLPGRLRGTGAVHPISRTMERVEAIFGSMGFDVADGPEIETDWYSFTALNNPENHPARSMQDTFYVDMKDAEGRWLNLRPHTSPMQIRYAQAHAKKYAGEASMPDIRVIAPGRTYRVDSDATHSPMFHQVEGLWVGENVSFKDLKVMYREF
;
A
#
# COMPACT_ATOMS: atom_id res chain seq x y z
N MET A 1 -25.34 44.61 -51.89
CA MET A 1 -25.36 43.24 -51.34
C MET A 1 -25.80 42.32 -52.46
N ASN A 2 -24.98 41.33 -52.79
CA ASN A 2 -25.36 40.33 -53.79
C ASN A 2 -26.33 39.33 -53.14
N ASP A 3 -27.21 38.70 -53.92
CA ASP A 3 -28.20 37.71 -53.44
C ASP A 3 -27.54 36.55 -52.67
N LEU A 4 -26.30 36.20 -53.05
CA LEU A 4 -25.48 35.19 -52.38
C LEU A 4 -24.99 35.62 -50.98
N ASP A 5 -24.71 36.90 -50.76
CA ASP A 5 -24.26 37.41 -49.45
C ASP A 5 -25.41 37.33 -48.44
N GLN A 6 -26.63 37.66 -48.88
CA GLN A 6 -27.83 37.53 -48.06
C GLN A 6 -28.10 36.06 -47.70
N LEU A 7 -27.91 35.15 -48.66
CA LEU A 7 -28.07 33.71 -48.42
C LEU A 7 -27.08 33.19 -47.38
N VAL A 8 -25.81 33.63 -47.42
CA VAL A 8 -24.80 33.28 -46.41
C VAL A 8 -25.21 33.80 -45.03
N GLN A 9 -25.67 35.05 -44.93
CA GLN A 9 -26.14 35.63 -43.66
C GLN A 9 -27.36 34.91 -43.09
N ASP A 10 -28.35 34.59 -43.94
CA ASP A 10 -29.54 33.84 -43.55
C ASP A 10 -29.15 32.45 -43.00
N ALA A 11 -28.23 31.76 -43.68
CA ALA A 11 -27.75 30.45 -43.25
C ALA A 11 -26.98 30.51 -41.93
N GLN A 12 -26.10 31.51 -41.75
CA GLN A 12 -25.38 31.73 -40.50
C GLN A 12 -26.35 31.98 -39.34
N ALA A 13 -27.33 32.87 -39.52
CA ALA A 13 -28.33 33.16 -38.50
C ALA A 13 -29.19 31.94 -38.15
N ASP A 14 -29.56 31.13 -39.13
CA ASP A 14 -30.32 29.90 -38.91
C ASP A 14 -29.52 28.82 -38.17
N PHE A 15 -28.23 28.67 -38.48
CA PHE A 15 -27.36 27.76 -37.75
C PHE A 15 -27.16 28.24 -36.31
N GLU A 16 -26.90 29.53 -36.09
CA GLU A 16 -26.77 30.10 -34.75
C GLU A 16 -28.01 29.88 -33.88
N ARG A 17 -29.21 29.99 -34.46
CA ARG A 17 -30.49 29.72 -33.77
C ARG A 17 -30.77 28.24 -33.50
N SER A 18 -30.07 27.33 -34.17
CA SER A 18 -30.26 25.89 -33.99
C SER A 18 -29.67 25.46 -32.65
N VAL A 19 -30.52 25.08 -31.70
CA VAL A 19 -30.12 24.73 -30.33
C VAL A 19 -29.94 23.22 -30.13
N MET A 20 -30.55 22.39 -30.98
CA MET A 20 -30.33 20.93 -30.99
C MET A 20 -29.66 20.47 -32.29
N PRO A 21 -28.92 19.33 -32.27
CA PRO A 21 -28.35 18.74 -33.48
C PRO A 21 -29.39 18.48 -34.58
N ALA A 22 -30.62 18.11 -34.20
CA ALA A 22 -31.73 17.92 -35.13
C ALA A 22 -32.14 19.24 -35.83
N ASP A 23 -32.15 20.35 -35.10
CA ASP A 23 -32.46 21.68 -35.66
C ASP A 23 -31.41 22.10 -36.68
N LEU A 24 -30.13 21.80 -36.38
CA LEU A 24 -29.01 22.13 -37.25
C LEU A 24 -29.06 21.34 -38.57
N GLU A 25 -29.43 20.05 -38.52
CA GLU A 25 -29.61 19.24 -39.73
C GLU A 25 -30.84 19.69 -40.55
N ASN A 26 -31.92 20.11 -39.88
CA ASN A 26 -33.07 20.73 -40.55
C ASN A 26 -32.68 22.05 -41.25
N ALA A 27 -31.92 22.91 -40.58
CA ALA A 27 -31.42 24.16 -41.15
C ALA A 27 -30.49 23.89 -42.35
N LYS A 28 -29.56 22.94 -42.21
CA LYS A 28 -28.65 22.51 -43.29
C LYS A 28 -29.41 22.08 -44.54
N ALA A 29 -30.50 21.32 -44.38
CA ALA A 29 -31.29 20.84 -45.51
C ALA A 29 -31.87 22.00 -46.36
N ARG A 30 -32.23 23.14 -45.75
CA ARG A 30 -32.75 24.33 -46.45
C ARG A 30 -31.72 25.01 -47.35
N TYR A 31 -30.43 24.90 -47.03
CA TYR A 31 -29.36 25.59 -47.77
C TYR A 31 -28.54 24.65 -48.65
N LEU A 32 -28.09 23.52 -48.09
CA LEU A 32 -27.16 22.57 -48.73
C LEU A 32 -27.82 21.26 -49.18
N GLY A 33 -29.12 21.09 -48.92
CA GLY A 33 -29.87 19.89 -49.33
C GLY A 33 -30.05 19.75 -50.86
N LYS A 34 -30.65 18.64 -51.30
CA LYS A 34 -30.91 18.37 -52.73
C LYS A 34 -31.78 19.43 -53.43
N SER A 35 -32.65 20.07 -52.65
CA SER A 35 -33.48 21.22 -53.04
C SER A 35 -33.15 22.47 -52.20
N GLY A 36 -31.92 22.55 -51.70
CA GLY A 36 -31.47 23.69 -50.90
C GLY A 36 -31.17 24.90 -51.78
N ARG A 37 -31.30 26.10 -51.20
CA ARG A 37 -31.14 27.38 -51.94
C ARG A 37 -29.78 27.49 -52.67
N LEU A 38 -28.67 26.97 -52.11
CA LEU A 38 -27.36 26.97 -52.80
C LEU A 38 -27.28 25.92 -53.92
N THR A 39 -27.92 24.77 -53.72
CA THR A 39 -27.99 23.70 -54.73
C THR A 39 -28.80 24.13 -55.95
N GLU A 40 -29.86 24.92 -55.75
CA GLU A 40 -30.63 25.52 -56.85
C GLU A 40 -29.82 26.56 -57.63
N GLN A 41 -29.05 27.41 -56.94
CA GLN A 41 -28.13 28.37 -57.59
C GLN A 41 -27.05 27.64 -58.42
N LEU A 42 -26.53 26.51 -57.93
CA LEU A 42 -25.60 25.66 -58.69
C LEU A 42 -26.25 25.03 -59.93
N LYS A 43 -27.51 24.57 -59.86
CA LYS A 43 -28.25 24.04 -61.03
C LYS A 43 -28.50 25.13 -62.07
N ALA A 44 -28.83 26.34 -61.62
CA ALA A 44 -29.05 27.50 -62.50
C ALA A 44 -27.81 27.92 -63.30
N LEU A 45 -26.60 27.50 -62.89
CA LEU A 45 -25.39 27.72 -63.70
C LEU A 45 -25.47 27.01 -65.06
N GLY A 46 -26.21 25.91 -65.19
CA GLY A 46 -26.29 25.12 -66.42
C GLY A 46 -26.76 25.91 -67.64
N THR A 47 -27.56 26.96 -67.44
CA THR A 47 -28.18 27.79 -68.49
C THR A 47 -27.35 28.97 -68.95
N LEU A 48 -26.21 29.26 -68.31
CA LEU A 48 -25.37 30.42 -68.59
C LEU A 48 -24.29 30.16 -69.66
N SER A 49 -23.76 31.24 -70.24
CA SER A 49 -22.61 31.20 -71.15
C SER A 49 -21.33 30.76 -70.42
N ALA A 50 -20.31 30.30 -71.16
CA ALA A 50 -19.07 29.78 -70.54
C ALA A 50 -18.34 30.82 -69.68
N GLU A 51 -18.40 32.10 -70.06
CA GLU A 51 -17.74 33.20 -69.35
C GLU A 51 -18.49 33.57 -68.05
N GLU A 52 -19.82 33.64 -68.11
CA GLU A 52 -20.68 33.90 -66.94
C GLU A 52 -20.72 32.72 -65.96
N LYS A 53 -20.61 31.48 -66.47
CA LYS A 53 -20.46 30.27 -65.63
C LYS A 53 -19.22 30.35 -64.74
N LYS A 54 -18.11 30.86 -65.26
CA LYS A 54 -16.84 30.94 -64.52
C LYS A 54 -16.91 31.95 -63.38
N SER A 55 -17.41 33.15 -63.64
CA SER A 55 -17.50 34.21 -62.62
C SER A 55 -18.56 33.90 -61.55
N ARG A 56 -19.77 33.49 -61.97
CA ARG A 56 -20.88 33.20 -61.05
C ARG A 56 -20.66 31.89 -60.28
N GLY A 57 -20.03 30.89 -60.90
CA GLY A 57 -19.65 29.64 -60.23
C GLY A 57 -18.62 29.85 -59.11
N ALA A 58 -17.64 30.73 -59.31
CA ALA A 58 -16.68 31.09 -58.26
C ALA A 58 -17.36 31.73 -57.05
N LEU A 59 -18.32 32.64 -57.29
CA LEU A 59 -19.08 33.29 -56.22
C LEU A 59 -19.96 32.30 -55.45
N ILE A 60 -20.65 31.38 -56.13
CA ILE A 60 -21.49 30.36 -55.49
C ILE A 60 -20.64 29.38 -54.67
N ASN A 61 -19.47 28.97 -55.18
CA ASN A 61 -18.56 28.12 -54.43
C ASN A 61 -18.01 28.80 -53.18
N SER A 62 -17.67 30.09 -53.25
CA SER A 62 -17.27 30.87 -52.07
C SER A 62 -18.39 30.95 -51.03
N ALA A 63 -19.62 31.25 -51.45
CA ALA A 63 -20.78 31.27 -50.57
C ALA A 63 -21.04 29.90 -49.93
N LYS A 64 -20.92 28.81 -50.71
CA LYS A 64 -21.06 27.44 -50.21
C LYS A 64 -20.00 27.11 -49.14
N GLN A 65 -18.74 27.48 -49.37
CA GLN A 65 -17.68 27.27 -48.39
C GLN A 65 -17.94 28.02 -47.08
N GLN A 66 -18.44 29.25 -47.14
CA GLN A 66 -18.81 30.02 -45.96
C GLN A 66 -19.96 29.38 -45.17
N VAL A 67 -20.98 28.87 -45.87
CA VAL A 67 -22.10 28.15 -45.24
C VAL A 67 -21.65 26.82 -44.64
N GLU A 68 -20.81 26.05 -45.33
CA GLU A 68 -20.24 24.80 -44.80
C GLU A 68 -19.35 25.05 -43.57
N ALA A 69 -18.56 26.12 -43.59
CA ALA A 69 -17.75 26.54 -42.45
C ALA A 69 -18.63 26.92 -41.24
N ALA A 70 -19.68 27.73 -41.45
CA ALA A 70 -20.62 28.11 -40.40
C ALA A 70 -21.37 26.90 -39.82
N LEU A 71 -21.80 25.97 -40.67
CA LEU A 71 -22.44 24.73 -40.26
C LEU A 71 -21.52 23.88 -39.37
N ASN A 72 -20.26 23.70 -39.79
CA ASN A 72 -19.29 22.90 -39.05
C ASN A 72 -18.93 23.57 -37.72
N ALA A 73 -18.75 24.90 -37.71
CA ALA A 73 -18.51 25.66 -36.49
C ALA A 73 -19.66 25.51 -35.49
N ARG A 74 -20.91 25.61 -35.96
CA ARG A 74 -22.08 25.41 -35.08
C ARG A 74 -22.19 23.97 -34.58
N ARG A 75 -21.94 22.98 -35.43
CA ARG A 75 -21.95 21.57 -35.05
C ARG A 75 -20.92 21.29 -33.94
N GLN A 76 -19.71 21.84 -34.08
CA GLN A 76 -18.67 21.70 -33.07
C GLN A 76 -19.08 22.38 -31.75
N ALA A 77 -19.62 23.60 -31.81
CA ALA A 77 -20.06 24.32 -30.62
C ALA A 77 -21.16 23.58 -29.84
N LEU A 78 -22.10 22.92 -30.54
CA LEU A 78 -23.11 22.08 -29.89
C LEU A 78 -22.50 20.84 -29.23
N ALA A 79 -21.55 20.18 -29.90
CA ALA A 79 -20.86 19.01 -29.36
C ALA A 79 -20.01 19.36 -28.12
N ASP A 80 -19.28 20.49 -28.16
CA ASP A 80 -18.47 20.96 -27.04
C ASP A 80 -19.35 21.32 -25.83
N ALA A 81 -20.52 21.94 -26.06
CA ALA A 81 -21.46 22.26 -25.00
C ALA A 81 -22.07 21.00 -24.35
N GLU A 82 -22.39 19.98 -25.15
CA GLU A 82 -22.87 18.69 -24.65
C GLU A 82 -21.79 17.97 -23.82
N LEU A 83 -20.55 17.93 -24.30
CA LEU A 83 -19.41 17.34 -23.58
C LEU A 83 -19.16 18.06 -22.26
N GLU A 84 -19.14 19.39 -22.25
CA GLU A 84 -18.91 20.19 -21.04
C GLU A 84 -20.02 19.97 -19.99
N ALA A 85 -21.27 19.82 -20.43
CA ALA A 85 -22.38 19.48 -19.55
C ALA A 85 -22.20 18.08 -18.93
N GLN A 86 -21.79 17.10 -19.72
CA GLN A 86 -21.50 15.75 -19.24
C GLN A 86 -20.35 15.74 -18.22
N LEU A 87 -19.24 16.43 -18.52
CA LEU A 87 -18.08 16.52 -17.63
C LEU A 87 -18.42 17.17 -16.28
N LYS A 88 -19.27 18.20 -16.28
CA LYS A 88 -19.77 18.83 -15.04
C LYS A 88 -20.67 17.91 -14.23
N ALA A 89 -21.53 17.14 -14.89
CA ALA A 89 -22.42 16.19 -14.23
C ALA A 89 -21.65 15.00 -13.62
N GLU A 90 -20.56 14.59 -14.26
CA GLU A 90 -19.68 13.51 -13.81
C GLU A 90 -18.52 14.01 -12.93
N ALA A 91 -18.50 15.30 -12.54
CA ALA A 91 -17.46 15.86 -11.69
C ALA A 91 -17.52 15.20 -10.30
N LEU A 92 -16.41 14.57 -9.91
CA LEU A 92 -16.27 13.91 -8.62
C LEU A 92 -15.36 14.74 -7.70
N ASP A 93 -15.64 14.69 -6.40
CA ASP A 93 -14.69 15.16 -5.39
C ASP A 93 -13.54 14.14 -5.27
N VAL A 94 -12.42 14.45 -5.92
CA VAL A 94 -11.21 13.60 -5.92
C VAL A 94 -10.47 13.61 -4.58
N SER A 95 -10.88 14.45 -3.62
CA SER A 95 -10.29 14.47 -2.27
C SER A 95 -10.94 13.47 -1.31
N LEU A 96 -12.09 12.89 -1.68
CA LEU A 96 -12.77 11.91 -0.85
C LEU A 96 -11.89 10.67 -0.62
N PRO A 97 -11.85 10.15 0.62
CA PRO A 97 -11.16 8.90 0.90
C PRO A 97 -11.67 7.76 0.01
N GLY A 98 -10.75 7.06 -0.64
CA GLY A 98 -11.07 5.89 -1.45
C GLY A 98 -11.66 4.76 -0.60
N ARG A 99 -12.36 3.83 -1.25
CA ARG A 99 -12.81 2.60 -0.59
C ARG A 99 -11.62 1.67 -0.37
N LEU A 100 -11.11 1.63 0.85
CA LEU A 100 -9.94 0.85 1.23
C LEU A 100 -10.33 -0.35 2.12
N ARG A 101 -9.51 -1.40 2.07
CA ARG A 101 -9.48 -2.41 3.14
C ARG A 101 -8.54 -1.92 4.23
N GLY A 102 -8.87 -2.20 5.49
CA GLY A 102 -7.97 -1.88 6.61
C GLY A 102 -6.61 -2.56 6.44
N THR A 103 -5.55 -1.89 6.89
CA THR A 103 -4.21 -2.47 6.95
C THR A 103 -4.05 -3.28 8.23
N GLY A 104 -3.40 -4.44 8.14
CA GLY A 104 -2.96 -5.17 9.33
C GLY A 104 -1.87 -4.41 10.08
N ALA A 105 -1.69 -4.73 11.36
CA ALA A 105 -0.60 -4.21 12.18
C ALA A 105 0.09 -5.35 12.93
N VAL A 106 1.41 -5.24 13.07
CA VAL A 106 2.20 -6.17 13.89
C VAL A 106 2.00 -5.80 15.37
N HIS A 107 1.84 -6.81 16.22
CA HIS A 107 1.66 -6.62 17.66
C HIS A 107 2.83 -5.81 18.25
N PRO A 108 2.60 -4.85 19.17
CA PRO A 108 3.67 -4.03 19.73
C PRO A 108 4.82 -4.83 20.35
N ILE A 109 4.52 -5.96 21.01
CA ILE A 109 5.55 -6.85 21.57
C ILE A 109 6.41 -7.47 20.45
N SER A 110 5.80 -7.96 19.37
CA SER A 110 6.55 -8.50 18.22
C SER A 110 7.45 -7.44 17.59
N ARG A 111 6.95 -6.21 17.41
CA ARG A 111 7.76 -5.08 16.93
C ARG A 111 8.95 -4.78 17.85
N THR A 112 8.77 -4.89 19.16
CA THR A 112 9.85 -4.70 20.12
C THR A 112 10.86 -5.85 20.03
N MET A 113 10.41 -7.10 20.01
CA MET A 113 11.28 -8.27 19.89
C MET A 113 12.13 -8.23 18.60
N GLU A 114 11.51 -7.98 17.45
CA GLU A 114 12.20 -7.82 16.16
C GLU A 114 13.26 -6.71 16.21
N ARG A 115 12.97 -5.59 16.90
CA ARG A 115 13.95 -4.50 17.06
C ARG A 115 15.11 -4.91 17.95
N VAL A 116 14.87 -5.62 19.06
CA VAL A 116 15.93 -6.12 19.93
C VAL A 116 16.80 -7.12 19.18
N GLU A 117 16.18 -8.06 18.45
CA GLU A 117 16.89 -9.03 17.61
C GLU A 117 17.76 -8.36 16.54
N ALA A 118 17.24 -7.32 15.87
CA ALA A 118 18.02 -6.58 14.88
C ALA A 118 19.23 -5.86 15.49
N ILE A 119 19.07 -5.24 16.66
CA ILE A 119 20.16 -4.54 17.36
C ILE A 119 21.25 -5.54 17.78
N PHE A 120 20.89 -6.63 18.45
CA PHE A 120 21.85 -7.64 18.90
C PHE A 120 22.47 -8.42 17.74
N GLY A 121 21.70 -8.72 16.70
CA GLY A 121 22.21 -9.31 15.47
C GLY A 121 23.29 -8.45 14.79
N SER A 122 23.14 -7.12 14.82
CA SER A 122 24.18 -6.21 14.30
C SER A 122 25.49 -6.26 15.11
N MET A 123 25.44 -6.73 16.36
CA MET A 123 26.59 -6.95 17.25
C MET A 123 27.16 -8.38 17.18
N GLY A 124 26.61 -9.23 16.30
CA GLY A 124 27.04 -10.61 16.11
C GLY A 124 26.49 -11.60 17.14
N PHE A 125 25.35 -11.30 17.77
CA PHE A 125 24.63 -12.25 18.61
C PHE A 125 23.72 -13.14 17.76
N ASP A 126 23.71 -14.43 18.07
CA ASP A 126 22.71 -15.36 17.57
C ASP A 126 21.38 -15.21 18.32
N VAL A 127 20.31 -15.77 17.75
CA VAL A 127 19.00 -15.85 18.41
C VAL A 127 18.70 -17.31 18.73
N ALA A 128 18.50 -17.62 20.01
CA ALA A 128 18.08 -18.94 20.48
C ALA A 128 16.58 -18.97 20.79
N ASP A 129 15.93 -20.05 20.35
CA ASP A 129 14.55 -20.38 20.68
C ASP A 129 14.46 -21.82 21.18
N GLY A 130 13.44 -22.10 21.98
CA GLY A 130 13.17 -23.45 22.46
C GLY A 130 11.98 -23.50 23.42
N PRO A 131 11.82 -24.62 24.14
CA PRO A 131 10.54 -24.98 24.73
C PRO A 131 10.13 -24.04 25.86
N GLU A 132 8.81 -23.86 25.99
CA GLU A 132 8.20 -23.08 27.08
C GLU A 132 7.90 -23.94 28.33
N ILE A 133 7.68 -25.25 28.14
CA ILE A 133 7.65 -26.23 29.23
C ILE A 133 9.06 -26.78 29.39
N GLU A 134 9.61 -26.61 30.59
CA GLU A 134 10.99 -26.95 30.91
C GLU A 134 11.10 -27.94 32.08
N THR A 135 12.26 -28.59 32.15
CA THR A 135 12.60 -29.42 33.31
C THR A 135 13.10 -28.54 34.45
N ASP A 136 12.99 -29.06 35.68
CA ASP A 136 13.58 -28.40 36.87
C ASP A 136 15.07 -28.13 36.70
N TRP A 137 15.80 -29.03 36.02
CA TRP A 137 17.23 -28.89 35.83
C TRP A 137 17.59 -27.66 35.00
N TYR A 138 16.93 -27.45 33.86
CA TYR A 138 17.19 -26.29 32.99
C TYR A 138 16.63 -24.99 33.58
N SER A 139 15.44 -25.02 34.20
CA SER A 139 14.83 -23.84 34.80
C SER A 139 15.52 -23.36 36.07
N PHE A 140 16.20 -24.24 36.81
CA PHE A 140 16.71 -23.87 38.15
C PHE A 140 18.10 -24.44 38.44
N THR A 141 18.26 -25.77 38.42
CA THR A 141 19.49 -26.40 38.92
C THR A 141 20.75 -25.93 38.17
N ALA A 142 20.69 -25.86 36.84
CA ALA A 142 21.79 -25.41 35.99
C ALA A 142 22.12 -23.91 36.16
N LEU A 143 21.20 -23.14 36.74
CA LEU A 143 21.32 -21.70 37.02
C LEU A 143 21.72 -21.42 38.47
N ASN A 144 22.17 -22.45 39.20
CA ASN A 144 22.60 -22.36 40.59
C ASN A 144 21.48 -21.99 41.58
N ASN A 145 20.22 -22.33 41.26
CA ASN A 145 19.11 -22.23 42.21
C ASN A 145 18.92 -23.59 42.88
N PRO A 146 19.27 -23.81 44.16
CA PRO A 146 19.09 -25.10 44.85
C PRO A 146 17.60 -25.45 45.09
N GLU A 147 17.31 -26.68 45.50
CA GLU A 147 15.92 -27.18 45.69
C GLU A 147 15.07 -26.34 46.66
N ASN A 148 15.68 -25.76 47.68
CA ASN A 148 15.03 -24.90 48.67
C ASN A 148 14.97 -23.42 48.25
N HIS A 149 15.33 -23.10 47.01
CA HIS A 149 15.31 -21.73 46.51
C HIS A 149 13.87 -21.23 46.32
N PRO A 150 13.51 -20.02 46.80
CA PRO A 150 12.14 -19.49 46.71
C PRO A 150 11.55 -19.51 45.30
N ALA A 151 12.35 -19.22 44.26
CA ALA A 151 11.91 -19.28 42.86
C ALA A 151 11.32 -20.63 42.39
N ARG A 152 11.61 -21.74 43.10
CA ARG A 152 11.03 -23.06 42.83
C ARG A 152 9.67 -23.27 43.50
N SER A 153 9.19 -22.29 44.27
CA SER A 153 7.91 -22.36 44.96
C SER A 153 6.76 -22.43 43.96
N MET A 154 5.73 -23.22 44.27
CA MET A 154 4.46 -23.21 43.54
C MET A 154 3.70 -21.88 43.65
N GLN A 155 4.12 -21.00 44.56
CA GLN A 155 3.60 -19.63 44.65
C GLN A 155 4.18 -18.70 43.57
N ASP A 156 5.31 -19.07 42.95
CA ASP A 156 6.01 -18.21 41.97
C ASP A 156 6.07 -18.86 40.57
N THR A 157 6.09 -20.19 40.49
CA THR A 157 6.25 -20.96 39.24
C THR A 157 5.05 -21.87 38.97
N PHE A 158 4.55 -21.83 37.73
CA PHE A 158 3.54 -22.79 37.28
C PHE A 158 4.18 -24.16 36.99
N TYR A 159 3.73 -25.17 37.72
CA TYR A 159 4.03 -26.57 37.43
C TYR A 159 2.91 -27.21 36.62
N VAL A 160 3.27 -28.07 35.67
CA VAL A 160 2.31 -28.83 34.85
C VAL A 160 2.21 -30.26 35.37
N ASP A 161 1.08 -30.91 35.14
CA ASP A 161 0.82 -32.31 35.53
C ASP A 161 1.55 -33.30 34.60
N MET A 162 2.87 -33.14 34.50
CA MET A 162 3.81 -33.95 33.72
C MET A 162 5.12 -34.06 34.49
N LYS A 163 5.80 -35.20 34.40
CA LYS A 163 7.07 -35.44 35.09
C LYS A 163 8.18 -35.78 34.11
N ASP A 164 9.41 -35.38 34.46
CA ASP A 164 10.63 -35.84 33.79
C ASP A 164 10.95 -37.30 34.11
N ALA A 165 12.01 -37.83 33.49
CA ALA A 165 12.43 -39.21 33.68
C ALA A 165 12.85 -39.53 35.13
N GLU A 166 13.22 -38.51 35.90
CA GLU A 166 13.60 -38.60 37.31
C GLU A 166 12.40 -38.41 38.26
N GLY A 167 11.18 -38.22 37.72
CA GLY A 167 9.95 -38.09 38.49
C GLY A 167 9.68 -36.68 39.04
N ARG A 168 10.41 -35.66 38.59
CA ARG A 168 10.19 -34.25 38.97
C ARG A 168 9.14 -33.61 38.07
N TRP A 169 8.31 -32.74 38.64
CA TRP A 169 7.32 -31.98 37.88
C TRP A 169 7.99 -31.05 36.87
N LEU A 170 7.47 -31.01 35.65
CA LEU A 170 7.83 -30.00 34.66
C LEU A 170 7.19 -28.66 35.01
N ASN A 171 7.80 -27.56 34.54
CA ASN A 171 7.31 -26.20 34.78
C ASN A 171 7.14 -25.42 33.49
N LEU A 172 6.24 -24.43 33.49
CA LEU A 172 6.30 -23.35 32.51
C LEU A 172 7.46 -22.43 32.90
N ARG A 173 8.39 -22.18 31.98
CA ARG A 173 9.62 -21.45 32.29
C ARG A 173 9.32 -20.05 32.85
N PRO A 174 9.87 -19.66 34.02
CA PRO A 174 9.65 -18.33 34.60
C PRO A 174 10.55 -17.24 34.01
N HIS A 175 11.52 -17.67 33.20
CA HIS A 175 12.49 -16.86 32.48
C HIS A 175 13.02 -17.62 31.26
N THR A 176 13.71 -16.95 30.35
CA THR A 176 14.29 -17.52 29.13
C THR A 176 15.70 -18.10 29.32
N SER A 177 16.27 -18.00 30.52
CA SER A 177 17.58 -18.57 30.88
C SER A 177 17.81 -20.06 30.54
N PRO A 178 16.81 -20.97 30.56
CA PRO A 178 16.96 -22.34 30.08
C PRO A 178 17.60 -22.43 28.68
N MET A 179 17.25 -21.47 27.81
CA MET A 179 17.77 -21.42 26.45
C MET A 179 19.25 -21.06 26.41
N GLN A 180 19.74 -20.25 27.34
CA GLN A 180 21.15 -19.93 27.46
C GLN A 180 21.97 -21.19 27.77
N ILE A 181 21.49 -22.02 28.70
CA ILE A 181 22.14 -23.29 29.07
C ILE A 181 22.13 -24.26 27.89
N ARG A 182 20.98 -24.45 27.24
CA ARG A 182 20.85 -25.32 26.07
C ARG A 182 21.77 -24.88 24.93
N TYR A 183 21.80 -23.58 24.63
CA TYR A 183 22.67 -23.02 23.61
C TYR A 183 24.14 -23.22 23.98
N ALA A 184 24.56 -22.88 25.20
CA ALA A 184 25.94 -23.04 25.65
C ALA A 184 26.41 -24.51 25.59
N GLN A 185 25.56 -25.46 25.99
CA GLN A 185 25.86 -26.89 25.87
C GLN A 185 26.00 -27.34 24.42
N ALA A 186 25.08 -26.90 23.54
CA ALA A 186 25.14 -27.23 22.11
C ALA A 186 26.38 -26.62 21.45
N HIS A 187 26.73 -25.39 21.80
CA HIS A 187 27.93 -24.69 21.33
C HIS A 187 29.20 -25.41 21.79
N ALA A 188 29.32 -25.70 23.09
CA ALA A 188 30.45 -26.45 23.62
C ALA A 188 30.62 -27.83 22.96
N LYS A 189 29.50 -28.52 22.69
CA LYS A 189 29.52 -29.80 21.97
C LYS A 189 29.95 -29.64 20.50
N LYS A 190 29.48 -28.59 19.83
CA LYS A 190 29.79 -28.32 18.41
C LYS A 190 31.29 -28.11 18.20
N TYR A 191 31.93 -27.37 19.12
CA TYR A 191 33.35 -27.04 19.06
C TYR A 191 34.23 -28.00 19.88
N ALA A 192 33.67 -29.14 20.31
CA ALA A 192 34.41 -30.13 21.08
C ALA A 192 35.54 -30.72 20.23
N GLY A 193 36.79 -30.57 20.70
CA GLY A 193 37.98 -31.05 20.00
C GLY A 193 38.63 -30.01 19.07
N GLU A 194 38.07 -28.82 18.95
CA GLU A 194 38.76 -27.69 18.31
C GLU A 194 39.81 -27.08 19.25
N ALA A 195 40.85 -26.46 18.66
CA ALA A 195 41.93 -25.85 19.44
C ALA A 195 41.45 -24.66 20.30
N SER A 196 40.39 -23.99 19.87
CA SER A 196 39.75 -22.89 20.59
C SER A 196 38.25 -22.88 20.28
N MET A 197 37.41 -22.79 21.31
CA MET A 197 35.97 -22.59 21.14
C MET A 197 35.69 -21.09 20.91
N PRO A 198 34.93 -20.70 19.87
CA PRO A 198 34.50 -19.32 19.70
C PRO A 198 33.64 -18.83 20.88
N ASP A 199 33.63 -17.52 21.11
CA ASP A 199 32.72 -16.88 22.08
C ASP A 199 31.27 -17.34 21.85
N ILE A 200 30.56 -17.60 22.93
CA ILE A 200 29.09 -17.71 22.91
C ILE A 200 28.56 -16.29 22.95
N ARG A 201 27.75 -15.89 21.95
CA ARG A 201 26.99 -14.63 21.93
C ARG A 201 25.58 -14.93 21.45
N VAL A 202 24.62 -14.90 22.35
CA VAL A 202 23.25 -15.29 22.03
C VAL A 202 22.25 -14.48 22.82
N ILE A 203 21.13 -14.11 22.18
CA ILE A 203 19.93 -13.65 22.87
C ILE A 203 18.84 -14.72 22.79
N ALA A 204 17.99 -14.77 23.81
CA ALA A 204 16.87 -15.70 23.92
C ALA A 204 15.58 -14.91 24.14
N PRO A 205 14.94 -14.38 23.08
CA PRO A 205 13.60 -13.83 23.16
C PRO A 205 12.58 -14.95 23.36
N GLY A 206 11.56 -14.73 24.20
CA GLY A 206 10.52 -15.73 24.37
C GLY A 206 9.48 -15.42 25.44
N ARG A 207 8.43 -16.23 25.43
CA ARG A 207 7.38 -16.19 26.47
C ARG A 207 7.86 -16.81 27.76
N THR A 208 7.42 -16.23 28.87
CA THR A 208 7.72 -16.63 30.24
C THR A 208 6.47 -16.52 31.09
N TYR A 209 6.40 -17.33 32.15
CA TYR A 209 5.19 -17.54 32.92
C TYR A 209 5.43 -17.40 34.42
N ARG A 210 4.61 -16.62 35.12
CA ARG A 210 4.71 -16.42 36.57
C ARG A 210 3.33 -16.39 37.20
N VAL A 211 3.25 -16.83 38.45
CA VAL A 211 1.99 -16.89 39.21
C VAL A 211 1.66 -15.50 39.79
N ASP A 212 1.57 -14.49 38.92
CA ASP A 212 1.20 -13.12 39.26
C ASP A 212 0.21 -12.57 38.23
N SER A 213 -0.83 -11.87 38.71
CA SER A 213 -1.85 -11.26 37.84
C SER A 213 -2.47 -10.04 38.50
N ASP A 214 -2.12 -8.86 38.01
CA ASP A 214 -2.69 -7.57 38.43
C ASP A 214 -2.61 -6.55 37.28
N ALA A 215 -2.80 -5.25 37.56
CA ALA A 215 -2.75 -4.20 36.54
C ALA A 215 -1.38 -4.03 35.85
N THR A 216 -0.30 -4.47 36.51
CA THR A 216 1.10 -4.36 36.06
C THR A 216 1.75 -5.71 35.78
N HIS A 217 1.13 -6.81 36.20
CA HIS A 217 1.62 -8.17 36.04
C HIS A 217 0.66 -9.01 35.21
N SER A 218 1.20 -9.68 34.20
CA SER A 218 0.49 -10.69 33.41
C SER A 218 1.10 -12.07 33.69
N PRO A 219 0.28 -13.11 33.86
CA PRO A 219 0.78 -14.46 34.14
C PRO A 219 1.59 -15.05 32.99
N MET A 220 1.44 -14.48 31.78
CA MET A 220 2.32 -14.70 30.64
C MET A 220 2.82 -13.35 30.12
N PHE A 221 4.13 -13.22 29.97
CA PHE A 221 4.79 -12.05 29.38
C PHE A 221 5.98 -12.49 28.55
N HIS A 222 6.72 -11.53 27.98
CA HIS A 222 7.86 -11.80 27.12
C HIS A 222 9.13 -11.26 27.76
N GLN A 223 10.20 -12.03 27.69
CA GLN A 223 11.54 -11.61 28.07
C GLN A 223 12.48 -11.75 26.89
N VAL A 224 13.55 -10.96 26.92
CA VAL A 224 14.72 -11.18 26.07
C VAL A 224 15.91 -11.17 27.00
N GLU A 225 16.57 -12.32 27.11
CA GLU A 225 17.82 -12.44 27.86
C GLU A 225 19.01 -12.57 26.91
N GLY A 226 20.20 -12.19 27.37
CA GLY A 226 21.43 -12.29 26.59
C GLY A 226 22.53 -13.01 27.36
N LEU A 227 23.30 -13.82 26.65
CA LEU A 227 24.49 -14.50 27.15
C LEU A 227 25.69 -14.16 26.25
N TRP A 228 26.76 -13.65 26.86
CA TRP A 228 28.07 -13.53 26.22
C TRP A 228 29.14 -14.18 27.10
N VAL A 229 29.73 -15.27 26.62
CA VAL A 229 30.83 -15.99 27.26
C VAL A 229 32.03 -16.05 26.32
N GLY A 230 33.17 -15.58 26.79
CA GLY A 230 34.42 -15.54 26.03
C GLY A 230 35.62 -15.26 26.93
N GLU A 231 36.84 -15.45 26.42
CA GLU A 231 38.07 -15.34 27.23
C GLU A 231 38.31 -13.91 27.74
N ASN A 232 37.93 -12.89 26.97
CA ASN A 232 38.22 -11.48 27.24
C ASN A 232 36.95 -10.65 27.43
N VAL A 233 35.90 -11.25 28.00
CA VAL A 233 34.64 -10.57 28.30
C VAL A 233 34.66 -10.02 29.73
N SER A 234 34.36 -8.73 29.88
CA SER A 234 34.44 -8.01 31.15
C SER A 234 33.17 -7.22 31.44
N PHE A 235 33.07 -6.68 32.65
CA PHE A 235 31.97 -5.81 33.04
C PHE A 235 31.89 -4.52 32.21
N LYS A 236 33.02 -4.07 31.64
CA LYS A 236 33.03 -2.93 30.71
C LYS A 236 32.18 -3.22 29.49
N ASP A 237 32.28 -4.42 28.94
CA ASP A 237 31.56 -4.82 27.73
C ASP A 237 30.05 -4.84 27.99
N LEU A 238 29.62 -5.38 29.13
CA LEU A 238 28.23 -5.34 29.59
C LEU A 238 27.70 -3.90 29.66
N LYS A 239 28.46 -3.01 30.30
CA LYS A 239 28.07 -1.60 30.46
C LYS A 239 27.94 -0.88 29.11
N VAL A 240 28.88 -1.12 28.20
CA VAL A 240 28.83 -0.49 26.87
C VAL A 240 27.64 -1.01 26.09
N MET A 241 27.41 -2.32 26.05
CA MET A 241 26.26 -2.89 25.33
C MET A 241 24.94 -2.29 25.80
N TYR A 242 24.69 -2.20 27.11
CA TYR A 242 23.44 -1.62 27.62
C TYR A 242 23.31 -0.10 27.42
N ARG A 243 24.42 0.62 27.19
CA ARG A 243 24.37 2.05 26.90
C ARG A 243 24.04 2.32 25.43
N GLU A 244 24.48 1.45 24.54
CA GLU A 244 24.29 1.58 23.09
C GLU A 244 23.00 0.90 22.59
N PHE A 245 22.43 -0.02 23.38
CA PHE A 245 21.11 -0.63 23.16
C PHE A 245 19.96 0.37 23.37
#